data_AF-A0A972JXZ4-F1
#
_entry.id   AF-A0A972JXZ4-F1
#
_cell.length_a   1.000
_cell.length_b   1.000
_cell.length_c   1.000
_cell.angle_alpha   90.00
_cell.angle_beta   90.00
_cell.angle_gamma   90.00
#
_symmetry.space_group_name_H-M   'P 1'
#
loop_
_entity.id
_entity.type
_entity.pdbx_description
1 polymer ?
#
loop_
_entity_poly.entity_id
_entity_poly.type
_entity_poly.pdbx_seq_one_letter_code
_entity_poly.pdbx_strand_id
1 'polypeptide(L)'
;MNYFDTSVLQQYFWDIVLQGIKEARNIVSELSSTDDNIGIIGHSSGGFIAAGAFSKVSEVVSAIVINGSCAWVKFEELYREKDGRQPMSSKERISLQEHDPISRMNFEGKKSLLLLHGKEDCTIPIDSQRYFMNVMSDKSTECLQLVEYSGVNHHITIGMLQKSKEWLDKHLGQGCHSKG
;
A
#
# COMPACT_ATOMS: atom_id res chain seq x y z
N MET A 1 -0.96 29.56 -2.70
CA MET A 1 -0.98 28.37 -3.55
C MET A 1 -2.38 27.79 -3.53
N ASN A 2 -2.91 27.36 -4.67
CA ASN A 2 -4.17 26.62 -4.70
C ASN A 2 -3.86 25.12 -4.49
N TYR A 3 -4.10 24.62 -3.28
CA TYR A 3 -3.83 23.22 -2.92
C TYR A 3 -4.74 22.22 -3.65
N PHE A 4 -5.73 22.69 -4.41
CA PHE A 4 -6.64 21.87 -5.22
C PHE A 4 -6.24 21.83 -6.70
N ASP A 5 -5.12 22.46 -7.09
CA ASP A 5 -4.58 22.30 -8.42
C ASP A 5 -3.99 20.88 -8.57
N THR A 6 -4.47 20.15 -9.58
CA THR A 6 -4.04 18.78 -9.87
C THR A 6 -2.52 18.69 -10.09
N SER A 7 -1.92 19.72 -10.70
CA SER A 7 -0.47 19.77 -10.93
C SER A 7 0.32 19.90 -9.63
N VAL A 8 -0.18 20.67 -8.67
CA VAL A 8 0.41 20.85 -7.33
C VAL A 8 0.29 19.55 -6.54
N LEU A 9 -0.89 18.90 -6.58
CA LEU A 9 -1.08 17.61 -5.92
C LEU A 9 -0.16 16.53 -6.49
N GLN A 10 0.02 16.47 -7.82
CA GLN A 10 0.95 15.54 -8.46
C GLN A 10 2.41 15.82 -8.06
N GLN A 11 2.80 17.09 -7.95
CA GLN A 11 4.16 17.48 -7.58
C GLN A 11 4.52 17.06 -6.15
N TYR A 12 3.60 17.26 -5.20
CA TYR A 12 3.86 17.00 -3.77
C TYR A 12 3.40 15.63 -3.29
N PHE A 13 2.82 14.79 -4.17
CA PHE A 13 2.25 13.51 -3.79
C PHE A 13 3.25 12.62 -3.03
N TRP A 14 4.45 12.45 -3.59
CA TRP A 14 5.47 11.60 -2.97
C TRP A 14 6.01 12.20 -1.67
N ASP A 15 6.14 13.52 -1.57
CA ASP A 15 6.53 14.19 -0.32
C ASP A 15 5.51 13.93 0.79
N ILE A 16 4.21 14.02 0.46
CA ILE A 16 3.11 13.72 1.39
C ILE A 16 3.15 12.25 1.83
N VAL A 17 3.33 11.32 0.90
CA VAL A 17 3.44 9.88 1.22
C VAL A 17 4.63 9.61 2.13
N LEU A 18 5.81 10.16 1.80
CA LEU A 18 7.03 9.96 2.59
C LEU A 18 6.93 10.60 3.98
N GLN A 19 6.30 11.77 4.07
CA GLN A 19 6.03 12.42 5.34
C GLN A 19 5.04 11.61 6.19
N GLY A 20 3.95 11.11 5.59
CA GLY A 20 2.98 10.26 6.28
C GLY A 20 3.59 8.96 6.80
N ILE A 21 4.60 8.40 6.12
CA ILE A 21 5.32 7.22 6.62
C ILE A 21 6.18 7.56 7.84
N LYS A 22 6.80 8.74 7.89
CA LYS A 22 7.54 9.20 9.07
C LYS A 22 6.59 9.39 10.26
N GLU A 23 5.43 9.99 10.02
CA GLU A 23 4.41 10.18 11.06
C GLU A 23 3.86 8.85 11.56
N ALA A 24 3.53 7.92 10.65
CA ALA A 24 3.09 6.57 11.01
C ALA A 24 4.13 5.85 11.87
N ARG A 25 5.43 5.97 11.56
CA ARG A 25 6.49 5.40 12.39
C ARG A 25 6.48 5.96 13.81
N ASN A 26 6.32 7.27 13.96
CA ASN A 26 6.30 7.89 15.29
C ASN A 26 5.10 7.39 16.11
N ILE A 27 3.91 7.32 15.49
CA ILE A 27 2.70 6.79 16.14
C ILE A 27 2.91 5.32 16.56
N VAL A 28 3.45 4.50 15.65
CA VAL A 28 3.74 3.08 15.93
C VAL A 28 4.75 2.94 17.07
N SER A 29 5.79 3.78 17.11
CA SER A 29 6.81 3.76 18.16
C SER A 29 6.25 4.10 19.55
N GLU A 30 5.22 4.94 19.62
CA GLU A 30 4.53 5.23 20.89
C GLU A 30 3.69 4.01 21.33
N LEU A 31 2.96 3.40 20.40
CA LEU A 31 2.10 2.24 20.65
C LEU A 31 2.88 0.95 20.98
N SER A 32 4.03 0.74 20.35
CA SER A 32 4.83 -0.49 20.48
C SER A 32 5.44 -0.69 21.86
N SER A 33 5.37 0.32 22.73
CA SER A 33 5.70 0.17 24.15
C SER A 33 4.65 -0.63 24.93
N THR A 34 3.46 -0.82 24.36
CA THR A 34 2.28 -1.41 25.01
C THR A 34 1.64 -2.57 24.24
N ASP A 35 1.82 -2.67 22.92
CA ASP A 35 1.26 -3.73 22.09
C ASP A 35 2.21 -4.10 20.93
N ASP A 36 2.49 -5.40 20.78
CA ASP A 36 3.33 -5.95 19.73
C ASP A 36 2.54 -6.34 18.46
N ASN A 37 1.22 -6.15 18.45
CA ASN A 37 0.34 -6.57 17.36
C ASN A 37 -0.30 -5.36 16.69
N ILE A 38 0.54 -4.50 16.10
CA ILE A 38 0.09 -3.27 15.46
C ILE A 38 -0.28 -3.51 14.00
N GLY A 39 -1.51 -3.16 13.64
CA GLY A 39 -2.01 -3.18 12.27
C GLY A 39 -2.14 -1.77 11.70
N ILE A 40 -1.93 -1.60 10.40
CA ILE A 40 -2.16 -0.32 9.70
C ILE A 40 -3.15 -0.50 8.54
N ILE A 41 -4.06 0.45 8.37
CA ILE A 41 -5.00 0.48 7.26
C ILE A 41 -4.95 1.84 6.59
N GLY A 42 -5.02 1.87 5.26
CA GLY A 42 -5.01 3.13 4.52
C GLY A 42 -5.74 3.04 3.19
N HIS A 43 -6.41 4.13 2.81
CA HIS A 43 -7.11 4.30 1.54
C HIS A 43 -6.44 5.36 0.67
N SER A 44 -6.36 5.16 -0.65
CA SER A 44 -5.77 6.13 -1.58
C SER A 44 -4.34 6.49 -1.16
N SER A 45 -3.98 7.77 -1.02
CA SER A 45 -2.69 8.22 -0.45
C SER A 45 -2.36 7.54 0.88
N GLY A 46 -3.36 7.30 1.74
CA GLY A 46 -3.18 6.54 2.97
C GLY A 46 -2.79 5.08 2.71
N GLY A 47 -3.25 4.48 1.61
CA GLY A 47 -2.85 3.15 1.18
C GLY A 47 -1.38 3.09 0.75
N PHE A 48 -0.88 4.12 0.07
CA PHE A 48 0.57 4.25 -0.21
C PHE A 48 1.35 4.38 1.10
N ILE A 49 0.90 5.24 2.03
CA ILE A 49 1.53 5.38 3.34
C ILE A 49 1.53 4.04 4.10
N ALA A 50 0.41 3.32 4.12
CA ALA A 50 0.29 2.01 4.76
C ALA A 50 1.27 0.99 4.17
N ALA A 51 1.39 0.91 2.83
CA ALA A 51 2.36 0.04 2.17
C ALA A 51 3.81 0.41 2.53
N GLY A 52 4.12 1.71 2.55
CA GLY A 52 5.43 2.23 2.92
C GLY A 52 5.79 1.99 4.39
N ALA A 53 4.84 2.18 5.30
CA ALA A 53 5.01 1.91 6.72
C ALA A 53 5.20 0.41 6.98
N PHE A 54 4.33 -0.44 6.42
CA PHE A 54 4.40 -1.90 6.58
C PHE A 54 5.75 -2.48 6.12
N SER A 55 6.31 -1.94 5.03
CA SER A 55 7.61 -2.38 4.50
C SER A 55 8.85 -1.84 5.24
N LYS A 56 8.71 -0.81 6.08
CA LYS A 56 9.85 -0.12 6.73
C LYS A 56 9.79 -0.11 8.26
N VAL A 57 8.64 -0.36 8.86
CA VAL A 57 8.40 -0.34 10.30
C VAL A 57 8.14 -1.77 10.75
N SER A 58 9.11 -2.35 11.46
CA SER A 58 9.11 -3.76 11.88
C SER A 58 7.89 -4.14 12.70
N GLU A 59 7.47 -3.22 13.57
CA GLU A 59 6.41 -3.32 14.58
C GLU A 59 5.02 -3.41 13.94
N VAL A 60 4.85 -2.95 12.69
CA VAL A 60 3.59 -3.09 11.96
C VAL A 60 3.47 -4.52 11.41
N VAL A 61 2.76 -5.40 12.11
CA VAL A 61 2.66 -6.82 11.74
C VAL A 61 1.56 -7.10 10.70
N SER A 62 0.56 -6.23 10.56
CA SER A 62 -0.49 -6.40 9.55
C SER A 62 -0.78 -5.10 8.81
N ALA A 63 -1.08 -5.18 7.52
CA ALA A 63 -1.45 -4.03 6.72
C ALA A 63 -2.64 -4.29 5.79
N ILE A 64 -3.46 -3.26 5.61
CA ILE A 64 -4.55 -3.25 4.63
C ILE A 64 -4.40 -2.02 3.75
N VAL A 65 -4.22 -2.24 2.44
CA VAL A 65 -4.08 -1.20 1.42
C VAL A 65 -5.34 -1.20 0.57
N ILE A 66 -6.13 -0.12 0.68
CA ILE A 66 -7.37 0.06 -0.08
C ILE A 66 -7.16 1.09 -1.18
N ASN A 67 -7.45 0.72 -2.44
CA ASN A 67 -7.31 1.61 -3.61
C ASN A 67 -5.97 2.39 -3.61
N GLY A 68 -4.89 1.70 -3.26
CA GLY A 68 -3.53 2.25 -3.18
C GLY A 68 -2.57 1.40 -4.00
N SER A 69 -1.26 1.64 -3.89
CA SER A 69 -0.26 0.80 -4.55
C SER A 69 0.86 0.36 -3.61
N CYS A 70 1.26 -0.91 -3.72
CA CYS A 70 2.50 -1.43 -3.13
C CYS A 70 3.69 -1.43 -4.10
N ALA A 71 3.46 -1.11 -5.38
CA ALA A 71 4.49 -0.98 -6.42
C ALA A 71 4.50 0.47 -6.91
N TRP A 72 5.24 1.33 -6.22
CA TRP A 72 5.15 2.78 -6.42
C TRP A 72 5.74 3.24 -7.75
N VAL A 73 6.89 2.69 -8.15
CA VAL A 73 7.48 2.97 -9.45
C VAL A 73 6.52 2.57 -10.56
N LYS A 74 5.90 1.39 -10.45
CA LYS A 74 4.93 0.93 -11.45
C LYS A 74 3.67 1.79 -11.50
N PHE A 75 3.18 2.22 -10.33
CA PHE A 75 2.08 3.17 -10.26
C PHE A 75 2.42 4.49 -10.96
N GLU A 76 3.57 5.10 -10.67
CA GLU A 76 3.95 6.39 -11.27
C GLU A 76 4.13 6.30 -12.79
N GLU A 77 4.66 5.17 -13.29
CA GLU A 77 4.70 4.88 -14.74
C GLU A 77 3.30 4.90 -15.37
N LEU A 78 2.38 4.09 -14.84
CA LEU A 78 1.02 3.97 -15.35
C LEU A 78 0.23 5.28 -15.21
N TYR A 79 0.44 6.00 -14.12
CA TYR A 79 -0.23 7.26 -13.83
C TYR A 79 0.24 8.37 -14.78
N ARG A 80 1.54 8.44 -15.07
CA ARG A 80 2.08 9.38 -16.08
C ARG A 80 1.61 9.04 -17.49
N GLU A 81 1.60 7.76 -17.86
CA GLU A 81 1.10 7.31 -19.16
C GLU A 81 -0.37 7.70 -19.36
N LYS A 82 -1.20 7.45 -18.35
CA LYS A 82 -2.62 7.81 -18.35
C LYS A 82 -2.86 9.32 -18.51
N ASP A 83 -2.04 10.14 -17.86
CA ASP A 83 -2.15 11.60 -17.91
C ASP A 83 -1.46 12.22 -19.14
N GLY A 84 -0.81 11.41 -20.00
CA GLY A 84 -0.01 11.91 -21.12
C GLY A 84 1.24 12.68 -20.68
N ARG A 85 1.73 12.46 -19.45
CA ARG A 85 2.94 13.08 -18.92
C ARG A 85 4.19 12.36 -19.42
N GLN A 86 5.31 13.08 -19.46
CA GLN A 86 6.60 12.48 -19.81
C GLN A 86 6.97 11.40 -18.80
N PRO A 87 7.59 10.28 -19.23
CA PRO A 87 8.14 9.28 -18.32
C PRO A 87 9.06 9.92 -17.27
N MET A 88 9.16 9.29 -16.11
CA MET A 88 10.14 9.70 -15.10
C MET A 88 11.54 9.75 -15.71
N SER A 89 12.29 10.81 -15.42
CA SER A 89 13.73 10.84 -15.62
C SER A 89 14.42 9.75 -14.79
N SER A 90 15.65 9.38 -15.17
CA SER A 90 16.43 8.39 -14.40
C SER A 90 16.60 8.80 -12.93
N LYS A 91 16.74 10.11 -12.66
CA LYS A 91 16.89 10.64 -11.30
C LYS A 91 15.61 10.48 -10.47
N GLU A 92 14.45 10.84 -11.04
CA GLU A 92 13.15 10.64 -10.38
C GLU A 92 12.89 9.16 -10.10
N ARG A 93 13.17 8.29 -11.09
CA ARG A 93 12.99 6.85 -10.95
C ARG A 93 13.84 6.28 -9.81
N ILE A 94 15.14 6.60 -9.78
CA ILE A 94 16.05 6.12 -8.72
C ILE A 94 15.57 6.59 -7.35
N SER A 95 15.21 7.87 -7.23
CA SER A 95 14.71 8.44 -5.96
C SER A 95 13.44 7.76 -5.47
N LEU A 96 12.49 7.46 -6.35
CA LEU A 96 11.27 6.76 -5.97
C LEU A 96 11.54 5.28 -5.64
N GLN A 97 12.42 4.64 -6.41
CA GLN A 97 12.79 3.23 -6.23
C GLN A 97 13.43 2.95 -4.87
N GLU A 98 14.22 3.88 -4.32
CA GLU A 98 14.79 3.77 -2.96
C GLU A 98 13.72 3.62 -1.86
N HIS A 99 12.51 4.10 -2.14
CA HIS A 99 11.39 4.09 -1.21
C HIS A 99 10.28 3.10 -1.56
N ASP A 100 10.31 2.50 -2.75
CA ASP A 100 9.29 1.59 -3.25
C ASP A 100 9.13 0.35 -2.35
N PRO A 101 7.95 0.13 -1.74
CA PRO A 101 7.70 -0.95 -0.81
C PRO A 101 8.00 -2.32 -1.40
N ILE A 102 7.76 -2.54 -2.70
CA ILE A 102 7.88 -3.84 -3.36
C ILE A 102 9.24 -4.51 -3.12
N SER A 103 10.32 -3.71 -3.03
CA SER A 103 11.68 -4.20 -2.83
C SER A 103 11.96 -4.74 -1.42
N ARG A 104 11.14 -4.37 -0.42
CA ARG A 104 11.35 -4.66 1.01
C ARG A 104 10.28 -5.58 1.60
N MET A 105 9.27 -5.94 0.81
CA MET A 105 8.17 -6.80 1.25
C MET A 105 8.64 -8.22 1.53
N ASN A 106 8.37 -8.66 2.76
CA ASN A 106 8.51 -10.02 3.24
C ASN A 106 7.25 -10.41 4.02
N PHE A 107 6.89 -11.68 3.96
CA PHE A 107 5.70 -12.26 4.61
C PHE A 107 6.11 -13.33 5.61
N GLU A 108 7.25 -13.11 6.27
CA GLU A 108 7.78 -14.01 7.30
C GLU A 108 7.14 -13.71 8.67
N GLY A 109 7.07 -14.72 9.53
CA GLY A 109 6.54 -14.57 10.89
C GLY A 109 5.06 -14.14 10.91
N LYS A 110 4.78 -13.00 11.53
CA LYS A 110 3.42 -12.44 11.68
C LYS A 110 3.01 -11.47 10.56
N LYS A 111 3.88 -11.23 9.56
CA LYS A 111 3.65 -10.20 8.53
C LYS A 111 2.53 -10.62 7.58
N SER A 112 1.44 -9.83 7.55
CA SER A 112 0.28 -10.05 6.68
C SER A 112 -0.15 -8.78 5.94
N LEU A 113 -0.50 -8.90 4.67
CA LEU A 113 -0.93 -7.81 3.80
C LEU A 113 -2.19 -8.17 3.01
N LEU A 114 -3.23 -7.36 3.19
CA LEU A 114 -4.45 -7.40 2.38
C LEU A 114 -4.50 -6.20 1.46
N LEU A 115 -4.87 -6.46 0.22
CA LEU A 115 -5.01 -5.48 -0.84
C LEU A 115 -6.46 -5.50 -1.30
N LEU A 116 -7.13 -4.37 -1.20
CA LEU A 116 -8.53 -4.21 -1.60
C LEU A 116 -8.60 -3.14 -2.67
N HIS A 117 -9.10 -3.45 -3.86
CA HIS A 117 -9.05 -2.50 -4.97
C HIS A 117 -10.32 -2.54 -5.81
N GLY A 118 -10.83 -1.37 -6.20
CA GLY A 118 -11.88 -1.25 -7.20
C GLY A 118 -11.35 -1.56 -8.61
N LYS A 119 -12.01 -2.44 -9.37
CA LYS A 119 -11.57 -2.79 -10.73
C LYS A 119 -11.66 -1.61 -11.70
N GLU A 120 -12.58 -0.70 -11.44
CA GLU A 120 -12.86 0.47 -12.26
C GLU A 120 -12.25 1.76 -11.66
N ASP A 121 -11.27 1.62 -10.74
CA ASP A 121 -10.56 2.76 -10.14
C ASP A 121 -9.87 3.61 -11.22
N CYS A 122 -10.41 4.81 -11.40
CA CYS A 122 -9.91 5.79 -12.36
C CYS A 122 -8.89 6.76 -11.74
N THR A 123 -8.61 6.68 -10.46
CA THR A 123 -7.60 7.51 -9.79
C THR A 123 -6.29 6.73 -9.65
N ILE A 124 -6.33 5.52 -9.10
CA ILE A 124 -5.18 4.65 -8.91
C ILE A 124 -5.34 3.39 -9.78
N PRO A 125 -4.58 3.25 -10.87
CA PRO A 125 -4.69 2.09 -11.76
C PRO A 125 -4.46 0.77 -11.00
N ILE A 126 -5.47 -0.10 -10.96
CA ILE A 126 -5.39 -1.41 -10.30
C ILE A 126 -4.22 -2.27 -10.82
N ASP A 127 -3.77 -2.02 -12.05
CA ASP A 127 -2.68 -2.75 -12.67
C ASP A 127 -1.34 -2.59 -11.95
N SER A 128 -1.12 -1.50 -11.18
CA SER A 128 0.06 -1.41 -10.31
C SER A 128 0.00 -2.43 -9.17
N GLN A 129 -1.19 -2.70 -8.65
CA GLN A 129 -1.40 -3.68 -7.59
C GLN A 129 -1.38 -5.12 -8.13
N ARG A 130 -1.92 -5.36 -9.33
CA ARG A 130 -1.79 -6.65 -10.02
C ARG A 130 -0.33 -6.94 -10.35
N TYR A 131 0.44 -5.95 -10.79
CA TYR A 131 1.88 -6.08 -10.99
C TYR A 131 2.59 -6.48 -9.70
N PHE A 132 2.25 -5.83 -8.57
CA PHE A 132 2.78 -6.22 -7.26
C PHE A 132 2.51 -7.71 -6.94
N MET A 133 1.27 -8.17 -7.12
CA MET A 133 0.90 -9.57 -6.89
C MET A 133 1.69 -10.53 -7.79
N ASN A 134 1.90 -10.17 -9.05
CA ASN A 134 2.68 -10.97 -9.98
C ASN A 134 4.17 -11.08 -9.55
N VAL A 135 4.77 -9.98 -9.08
CA VAL A 135 6.15 -10.00 -8.53
C VAL A 135 6.25 -10.83 -7.25
N MET A 136 5.16 -10.91 -6.48
CA MET A 136 5.09 -11.65 -5.21
C MET A 136 4.55 -13.08 -5.38
N SER A 137 4.38 -13.59 -6.61
CA SER A 137 3.75 -14.90 -6.87
C SER A 137 4.39 -16.04 -6.08
N ASP A 138 5.71 -16.05 -6.00
CA ASP A 138 6.49 -17.09 -5.33
C ASP A 138 6.47 -16.96 -3.80
N LYS A 139 6.01 -15.80 -3.31
CA LYS A 139 5.81 -15.48 -1.90
C LYS A 139 4.32 -15.48 -1.51
N SER A 140 3.44 -15.90 -2.41
CA SER A 140 1.99 -15.90 -2.20
C SER A 140 1.62 -16.93 -1.13
N THR A 141 1.60 -16.49 0.12
CA THR A 141 1.11 -17.25 1.27
C THR A 141 -0.32 -16.86 1.59
N GLU A 142 -0.94 -17.51 2.58
CA GLU A 142 -2.21 -17.04 3.14
C GLU A 142 -2.17 -15.61 3.73
N CYS A 143 -0.96 -15.05 3.87
CA CYS A 143 -0.70 -13.73 4.42
C CYS A 143 -0.49 -12.64 3.37
N LEU A 144 -0.67 -12.97 2.09
CA LEU A 144 -0.80 -11.97 1.04
C LEU A 144 -2.06 -12.25 0.23
N GLN A 145 -3.00 -11.30 0.20
CA GLN A 145 -4.23 -11.44 -0.57
C GLN A 145 -4.56 -10.16 -1.33
N LEU A 146 -4.95 -10.29 -2.59
CA LEU A 146 -5.63 -9.26 -3.36
C LEU A 146 -7.09 -9.63 -3.57
N VAL A 147 -7.99 -8.68 -3.27
CA VAL A 147 -9.43 -8.77 -3.53
C VAL A 147 -9.84 -7.61 -4.41
N GLU A 148 -10.36 -7.92 -5.60
CA GLU A 148 -10.82 -6.93 -6.56
C GLU A 148 -12.35 -6.80 -6.55
N TYR A 149 -12.85 -5.57 -6.41
CA TYR A 149 -14.27 -5.27 -6.33
C TYR A 149 -14.77 -4.75 -7.68
N SER A 150 -15.75 -5.43 -8.27
CA SER A 150 -16.33 -5.05 -9.57
C SER A 150 -17.41 -3.99 -9.39
N GLY A 151 -17.52 -3.04 -10.32
CA GLY A 151 -18.43 -1.90 -10.20
C GLY A 151 -17.99 -0.86 -9.16
N VAL A 152 -16.72 -0.88 -8.74
CA VAL A 152 -16.17 -0.01 -7.69
C VAL A 152 -15.04 0.82 -8.27
N ASN A 153 -15.20 2.14 -8.17
CA ASN A 153 -14.18 3.14 -8.51
C ASN A 153 -13.38 3.50 -7.23
N HIS A 154 -12.87 4.73 -7.13
CA HIS A 154 -12.00 5.18 -6.04
C HIS A 154 -12.74 5.54 -4.72
N HIS A 155 -13.47 4.58 -4.14
CA HIS A 155 -14.13 4.74 -2.84
C HIS A 155 -14.11 3.46 -2.03
N ILE A 156 -14.36 3.59 -0.72
CA ILE A 156 -14.45 2.46 0.21
C ILE A 156 -15.88 1.92 0.22
N THR A 157 -16.03 0.60 0.07
CA THR A 157 -17.34 -0.07 0.20
C THR A 157 -17.48 -0.74 1.58
N ILE A 158 -18.72 -1.04 1.97
CA ILE A 158 -18.99 -1.85 3.19
C ILE A 158 -18.29 -3.21 3.10
N GLY A 159 -18.30 -3.84 1.92
CA GLY A 159 -17.62 -5.11 1.70
C GLY A 159 -16.10 -5.02 1.95
N MET A 160 -15.47 -3.91 1.54
CA MET A 160 -14.05 -3.67 1.85
C MET A 160 -13.81 -3.56 3.37
N LEU A 161 -14.66 -2.83 4.09
CA LEU A 161 -14.54 -2.71 5.55
C LEU A 161 -14.77 -4.04 6.27
N GLN A 162 -15.74 -4.83 5.82
CA GLN A 162 -15.97 -6.18 6.34
C GLN A 162 -14.74 -7.06 6.11
N LYS A 163 -14.17 -7.02 4.90
CA LYS A 163 -12.98 -7.80 4.57
C LYS A 163 -11.75 -7.38 5.38
N SER A 164 -11.60 -6.08 5.62
CA SER A 164 -10.58 -5.51 6.51
C SER A 164 -10.70 -6.06 7.92
N LYS A 165 -11.91 -6.08 8.49
CA LYS A 165 -12.15 -6.64 9.83
C LYS A 165 -11.79 -8.13 9.88
N GLU A 166 -12.30 -8.92 8.93
CA GLU A 166 -11.99 -10.36 8.85
C GLU A 166 -10.48 -10.62 8.80
N TRP A 167 -9.75 -9.80 8.04
CA TRP A 167 -8.31 -9.92 7.90
C TRP A 167 -7.58 -9.66 9.20
N LEU A 168 -7.94 -8.59 9.91
CA LEU A 168 -7.33 -8.25 11.20
C LEU A 168 -7.69 -9.29 12.27
N ASP A 169 -8.95 -9.73 12.35
CA ASP A 169 -9.37 -10.78 13.28
C ASP A 169 -8.56 -12.09 13.07
N LYS A 170 -8.23 -12.41 11.81
CA LYS A 170 -7.46 -13.61 11.47
C LYS A 170 -5.96 -13.45 11.74
N HIS A 171 -5.35 -12.34 11.31
CA HIS A 171 -3.88 -12.24 11.22
C HIS A 171 -3.24 -11.31 12.24
N LEU A 172 -4.00 -10.42 12.90
CA LEU A 172 -3.41 -9.51 13.87
C LEU A 172 -2.94 -10.31 15.10
N GLY A 173 -1.63 -10.39 15.26
CA GLY A 173 -0.97 -11.14 16.33
C GLY A 173 -0.88 -12.65 16.14
N GLN A 174 -1.39 -13.19 15.03
CA GLN A 174 -1.25 -14.59 14.66
C GLN A 174 -0.18 -14.75 13.56
N GLY A 175 0.64 -15.80 13.67
CA GLY A 175 1.68 -16.11 12.67
C GLY A 175 1.09 -16.75 11.42
N CYS A 176 1.73 -16.50 10.28
CA CYS A 176 1.41 -17.14 9.01
C CYS A 176 1.92 -18.58 9.04
N HIS A 177 1.05 -19.57 8.81
CA HIS A 177 1.49 -20.95 8.69
C HIS A 177 1.88 -21.20 7.25
N SER A 178 3.16 -21.48 7.00
CA SER A 178 3.58 -22.02 5.71
C SER A 178 2.89 -23.37 5.52
N LYS A 179 2.15 -23.53 4.41
CA LYS A 179 1.79 -24.87 3.97
C LYS A 179 3.10 -25.55 3.54
N GLY A 180 3.58 -26.46 4.39
CA GLY A 180 4.65 -27.40 4.06
C GLY A 180 4.21 -28.40 3.00
#